data_AF-A0A1C6ALH2-F1
#
_entry.id   AF-A0A1C6ALH2-F1
#
_cell.length_a   1.000
_cell.length_b   1.000
_cell.length_c   1.000
_cell.angle_alpha   90.00
_cell.angle_beta   90.00
_cell.angle_gamma   90.00
#
_symmetry.space_group_name_H-M   'P 1'
#
loop_
_entity.id
_entity.type
_entity.pdbx_description
1 polymer ?
#
loop_
_entity_poly.entity_id
_entity_poly.type
_entity_poly.pdbx_seq_one_letter_code
_entity_poly.pdbx_strand_id
1 'polypeptide(L)'
;MDNSLLAVRDINHKYIVVDYIPDDPTEIKYVDEVLKLLNVMTGDKRYEKIFQKKKGVRSMCDVAERLEKMGIVKGIEIGRLEGKEEGKVEGKAEGILEGKMQVYRNLLKKGFTEKEAREITEIS
;
A
#
# COMPACT_ATOMS: atom_id res chain seq x y z
N MET A 1 3.39 30.89 0.92
CA MET A 1 2.95 30.68 -0.46
C MET A 1 2.61 29.21 -0.58
N ASP A 2 1.36 28.94 -0.87
CA ASP A 2 0.74 27.63 -0.81
C ASP A 2 1.27 26.77 -1.97
N ASN A 3 2.23 25.88 -1.66
CA ASN A 3 2.88 25.03 -2.65
C ASN A 3 2.09 23.72 -2.78
N SER A 4 0.80 23.86 -3.11
CA SER A 4 -0.04 22.74 -3.47
C SER A 4 0.57 22.06 -4.69
N LEU A 5 1.03 20.83 -4.49
CA LEU A 5 1.35 19.88 -5.56
C LEU A 5 0.24 19.96 -6.61
N LEU A 6 0.54 20.53 -7.77
CA LEU A 6 -0.33 20.53 -8.95
C LEU A 6 -0.36 19.10 -9.53
N ALA A 7 -0.94 18.17 -8.78
CA ALA A 7 -1.36 16.89 -9.31
C ALA A 7 -2.66 17.13 -10.11
N VAL A 8 -2.52 17.56 -11.35
CA VAL A 8 -3.66 17.66 -12.26
C VAL A 8 -4.03 16.25 -12.68
N ARG A 9 -5.21 15.78 -12.28
CA ARG A 9 -5.79 14.53 -12.81
C ARG A 9 -6.21 14.78 -14.24
N ASP A 10 -5.51 14.17 -15.21
CA ASP A 10 -6.08 14.01 -16.56
C ASP A 10 -7.30 13.06 -16.49
N ILE A 11 -8.20 13.17 -17.46
CA ILE A 11 -9.43 12.39 -17.65
C ILE A 11 -9.14 10.87 -17.60
N ASN A 12 -7.89 10.47 -17.87
CA ASN A 12 -7.40 9.09 -17.85
C ASN A 12 -6.71 8.64 -16.55
N HIS A 13 -6.78 9.40 -15.46
CA HIS A 13 -6.11 9.07 -14.17
C HIS A 13 -4.59 8.86 -14.28
N LYS A 14 -3.96 9.48 -15.28
CA LYS A 14 -2.50 9.45 -15.44
C LYS A 14 -1.89 10.63 -14.68
N TYR A 15 -0.98 10.34 -13.77
CA TYR A 15 -0.16 11.37 -13.12
C TYR A 15 0.74 12.00 -14.19
N ILE A 16 0.55 13.30 -14.46
CA ILE A 16 1.51 14.09 -15.22
C ILE A 16 2.55 14.57 -14.22
N VAL A 17 3.75 13.98 -14.27
CA VAL A 17 4.90 14.50 -13.55
C VAL A 17 5.31 15.78 -14.29
N VAL A 18 4.98 16.93 -13.71
CA VAL A 18 5.63 18.17 -14.11
C VAL A 18 7.03 18.08 -13.52
N ASP A 19 8.03 17.92 -14.38
CA ASP A 19 9.43 17.95 -13.95
C ASP A 19 9.65 19.24 -13.15
N TYR A 20 10.09 19.12 -11.91
CA TYR A 20 10.42 20.27 -11.09
C TYR A 20 11.60 21.01 -11.73
N ILE A 21 11.33 22.17 -12.31
CA ILE A 21 12.35 23.09 -12.83
C ILE A 21 12.60 24.11 -11.72
N PRO A 22 13.75 24.06 -11.02
CA PRO A 22 14.04 25.05 -10.00
C PRO A 22 14.25 26.42 -10.66
N ASP A 23 13.62 27.46 -10.10
CA ASP A 23 13.84 28.84 -10.54
C ASP A 23 15.29 29.30 -10.31
N ASP A 24 15.98 28.67 -9.35
CA ASP A 24 17.39 28.89 -9.04
C ASP A 24 18.21 27.61 -9.35
N PRO A 25 19.19 27.66 -10.27
CA PRO A 25 20.00 26.50 -10.64
C PRO A 25 21.05 26.12 -9.58
N THR A 26 21.07 26.76 -8.41
CA THR A 26 22.04 26.46 -7.34
C THR A 26 21.95 25.02 -6.87
N GLU A 27 23.05 24.28 -7.01
CA GLU A 27 23.16 22.90 -6.54
C GLU A 27 23.57 22.82 -5.06
N ILE A 28 22.94 21.89 -4.32
CA ILE A 28 23.34 21.57 -2.95
C ILE A 28 24.63 20.75 -2.99
N LYS A 29 25.74 21.37 -2.57
CA LYS A 29 27.08 20.73 -2.56
C LYS A 29 27.26 19.67 -1.47
N TYR A 30 26.57 19.83 -0.34
CA TYR A 30 26.77 19.07 0.90
C TYR A 30 25.50 18.29 1.27
N VAL A 31 25.09 17.38 0.38
CA VAL A 31 23.83 16.63 0.52
C VAL A 31 23.83 15.78 1.80
N ASP A 32 24.94 15.13 2.11
CA ASP A 32 25.05 14.27 3.30
C ASP A 32 24.88 15.07 4.59
N GLU A 33 25.47 16.27 4.69
CA GLU A 33 25.35 17.17 5.83
C GLU A 33 23.92 17.66 6.01
N VAL A 34 23.25 18.05 4.92
CA VAL A 34 21.85 18.48 4.94
C VAL A 34 20.96 17.35 5.43
N LEU A 35 21.14 16.12 4.94
CA LEU A 35 20.35 14.97 5.40
C LEU A 35 20.61 14.61 6.87
N LYS A 36 21.86 14.70 7.34
CA LYS A 36 22.20 14.51 8.76
C LYS A 36 21.53 15.57 9.63
N LEU A 37 21.56 16.83 9.20
CA LEU A 37 20.87 17.93 9.88
C LEU A 37 19.37 17.67 9.95
N LEU A 38 18.74 17.31 8.83
CA LEU A 38 17.31 16.98 8.78
C LEU A 38 16.96 15.81 9.73
N ASN A 39 17.77 14.76 9.78
CA ASN A 39 17.56 13.65 10.71
C ASN A 39 17.51 14.13 12.17
N VAL A 40 18.45 14.99 12.58
CA VAL A 40 18.51 15.52 13.95
C VAL A 40 17.35 16.49 14.22
N MET A 41 17.07 17.41 13.29
CA MET A 41 16.04 18.44 13.48
C MET A 41 14.62 17.87 13.46
N THR A 42 14.37 16.85 12.64
CA THR A 42 13.03 16.26 12.48
C THR A 42 12.81 15.00 13.32
N GLY A 43 13.89 14.35 13.77
CA GLY A 43 13.83 13.01 14.36
C GLY A 43 13.45 11.90 13.36
N ASP A 44 13.37 12.22 12.06
CA ASP A 44 12.93 11.27 11.03
C ASP A 44 14.06 10.35 10.58
N LYS A 45 14.05 9.15 11.17
CA LYS A 45 15.01 8.08 10.87
C LYS A 45 14.97 7.57 9.43
N ARG A 46 14.02 7.99 8.59
CA ARG A 46 14.06 7.69 7.14
C ARG A 46 15.34 8.24 6.53
N TYR A 47 15.81 9.40 6.97
CA TYR A 47 17.03 10.02 6.47
C TYR A 47 18.28 9.18 6.77
N GLU A 48 18.36 8.53 7.95
CA GLU A 48 19.44 7.58 8.29
C GLU A 48 19.58 6.46 7.27
N LYS A 49 18.45 5.88 6.87
CA LYS A 49 18.41 4.73 5.96
C LYS A 49 18.82 5.09 4.53
N ILE A 50 18.70 6.36 4.14
CA ILE A 50 19.00 6.83 2.78
C ILE A 50 20.52 6.86 2.55
N PHE A 51 21.31 7.34 3.52
CA PHE A 51 22.78 7.48 3.37
C PHE A 51 23.59 6.28 3.87
N GLN A 52 23.00 5.37 4.66
CA GLN A 52 23.70 4.16 5.14
C GLN A 52 24.03 3.12 4.04
N LYS A 53 23.61 3.31 2.78
CA LYS A 53 24.08 2.46 1.67
C LYS A 53 25.57 2.72 1.44
N LYS A 54 26.37 1.64 1.23
CA LYS A 54 27.85 1.61 1.08
C LYS A 54 28.49 2.63 0.10
N LYS A 55 27.70 3.40 -0.63
CA LYS A 55 28.11 4.58 -1.41
C LYS A 55 27.22 5.73 -0.93
N GLY A 56 27.86 6.78 -0.37
CA GLY A 56 27.18 8.02 0.04
C GLY A 56 26.31 8.61 -1.07
N VAL A 57 25.57 9.67 -0.75
CA VAL A 57 24.65 10.23 -1.75
C VAL A 57 25.39 11.27 -2.61
N ARG A 58 25.27 11.17 -3.94
CA ARG A 58 26.01 12.07 -4.85
C ARG A 58 25.26 13.36 -5.16
N SER A 59 23.92 13.31 -5.13
CA SER A 59 23.06 14.44 -5.48
C SER A 59 21.72 14.36 -4.75
N MET A 60 20.96 15.46 -4.70
CA MET A 60 19.59 15.42 -4.16
C MET A 60 18.66 14.56 -5.03
N CYS A 61 18.92 14.44 -6.33
CA CYS A 61 18.18 13.53 -7.22
C CYS A 61 18.34 12.07 -6.79
N ASP A 62 19.55 11.66 -6.39
CA ASP A 62 19.78 10.31 -5.84
C ASP A 62 18.98 10.09 -4.53
N VAL A 63 18.83 11.12 -3.70
CA VAL A 63 18.00 11.06 -2.48
C VAL A 63 16.54 10.79 -2.86
N ALA A 64 16.02 11.58 -3.80
CA ALA A 64 14.64 11.48 -4.26
C ALA A 64 14.35 10.09 -4.85
N GLU A 65 15.21 9.60 -5.74
CA GLU A 65 15.05 8.26 -6.34
C GLU A 65 15.07 7.15 -5.28
N ARG A 66 15.93 7.27 -4.26
CA ARG A 66 15.98 6.29 -3.14
C ARG A 66 14.70 6.33 -2.31
N LEU A 67 14.17 7.52 -2.04
CA LEU A 67 12.92 7.71 -1.29
C LEU A 67 11.73 7.13 -2.06
N GLU A 68 11.65 7.40 -3.36
CA GLU A 68 10.61 6.88 -4.24
C GLU A 68 10.63 5.34 -4.27
N LYS A 69 11.80 4.74 -4.53
CA LYS A 69 11.98 3.28 -4.51
C LYS A 69 11.58 2.67 -3.16
N MET A 70 11.95 3.33 -2.05
CA MET A 70 11.56 2.88 -0.72
C MET A 70 10.05 2.97 -0.52
N GLY A 71 9.41 4.02 -1.01
CA GLY A 71 7.95 4.20 -1.00
C GLY A 71 7.23 3.09 -1.76
N ILE A 72 7.65 2.80 -2.99
CA ILE A 72 7.07 1.74 -3.83
C ILE A 72 7.20 0.37 -3.15
N VAL A 73 8.40 0.02 -2.67
CA VAL A 73 8.63 -1.27 -2.00
C VAL A 73 7.73 -1.42 -0.77
N LYS A 74 7.62 -0.37 0.06
CA LYS A 74 6.72 -0.39 1.21
C LYS A 74 5.26 -0.50 0.81
N GLY A 75 4.83 0.23 -0.21
CA GLY A 75 3.46 0.19 -0.71
C GLY A 75 3.06 -1.20 -1.20
N ILE A 76 3.94 -1.86 -1.96
CA ILE A 76 3.71 -3.25 -2.42
C ILE A 76 3.60 -4.21 -1.24
N GLU A 77 4.49 -4.10 -0.25
CA GLU A 77 4.47 -5.00 0.90
C GLU A 77 3.20 -4.81 1.75
N ILE A 78 2.79 -3.57 1.99
CA ILE A 78 1.53 -3.27 2.69
C ILE A 78 0.35 -3.86 1.92
N GLY A 79 0.24 -3.56 0.61
CA GLY A 79 -0.87 -4.07 -0.21
C GLY A 79 -0.92 -5.60 -0.27
N ARG A 80 0.23 -6.28 -0.26
CA ARG A 80 0.30 -7.75 -0.21
C ARG A 80 -0.18 -8.31 1.14
N LEU A 81 0.14 -7.63 2.24
CA LEU A 81 -0.29 -8.03 3.58
C LEU A 81 -1.80 -7.83 3.74
N GLU A 82 -2.30 -6.65 3.38
CA GLU A 82 -3.73 -6.32 3.41
C GLU A 82 -4.53 -7.29 2.54
N GLY A 83 -4.16 -7.46 1.26
CA GLY A 83 -4.87 -8.38 0.37
C GLY A 83 -4.84 -9.84 0.82
N LYS A 84 -3.78 -10.28 1.52
CA LYS A 84 -3.72 -11.64 2.10
C LYS A 84 -4.68 -11.78 3.28
N GLU A 85 -4.80 -10.74 4.11
CA GLU A 85 -5.69 -10.75 5.26
C GLU A 85 -7.15 -10.70 4.82
N GLU A 86 -7.50 -9.79 3.91
CA GLU A 86 -8.83 -9.67 3.31
C GLU A 86 -9.24 -10.99 2.63
N GLY A 87 -8.40 -11.53 1.75
CA GLY A 87 -8.69 -12.78 1.06
C GLY A 87 -8.86 -13.99 2.00
N LYS A 88 -8.19 -14.00 3.17
CA LYS A 88 -8.38 -15.05 4.18
C LYS A 88 -9.75 -14.92 4.87
N VAL A 89 -10.18 -13.69 5.16
CA VAL A 89 -11.48 -13.43 5.80
C VAL A 89 -12.62 -13.76 4.84
N GLU A 90 -12.55 -13.23 3.61
CA GLU A 90 -13.53 -13.49 2.56
C GLU A 90 -13.62 -14.98 2.23
N GLY A 91 -12.48 -15.62 1.93
CA GLY A 91 -12.47 -17.04 1.61
C GLY A 91 -12.98 -17.94 2.73
N LYS A 92 -12.78 -17.56 4.01
CA LYS A 92 -13.36 -18.29 5.14
C LYS A 92 -14.88 -18.12 5.20
N ALA A 93 -15.39 -16.91 4.98
CA ALA A 93 -16.82 -16.65 4.98
C ALA A 93 -17.53 -17.37 3.82
N GLU A 94 -16.96 -17.29 2.61
CA GLU A 94 -17.45 -18.00 1.42
C GLU A 94 -17.45 -19.52 1.64
N GLY A 95 -16.35 -20.08 2.15
CA GLY A 95 -16.25 -21.52 2.41
C GLY A 95 -17.25 -22.01 3.46
N ILE A 96 -17.52 -21.22 4.51
CA ILE A 96 -18.56 -21.54 5.51
C ILE A 96 -19.94 -21.55 4.85
N LEU A 97 -20.26 -20.53 4.04
CA LEU A 97 -21.54 -20.43 3.36
C LEU A 97 -21.73 -21.57 2.34
N GLU A 98 -20.71 -21.88 1.54
CA GLU A 98 -20.73 -22.98 0.58
C GLU A 98 -20.91 -24.33 1.29
N GLY A 99 -20.20 -24.53 2.41
CA GLY A 99 -20.36 -25.71 3.26
C GLY A 99 -21.78 -25.85 3.80
N LYS A 100 -22.36 -24.77 4.34
CA LYS A 100 -23.75 -24.73 4.81
C LYS A 100 -24.72 -25.08 3.66
N MET A 101 -24.56 -24.46 2.50
CA MET A 101 -25.38 -24.73 1.30
C MET A 101 -25.25 -26.18 0.81
N GLN A 102 -24.06 -26.77 0.90
CA GLN A 102 -23.85 -28.17 0.53
C GLN A 102 -24.59 -29.12 1.48
N VAL A 103 -24.54 -28.87 2.79
CA VAL A 103 -25.30 -29.65 3.79
C VAL A 103 -26.80 -29.49 3.55
N TYR A 104 -27.27 -28.27 3.30
CA TYR A 104 -28.66 -27.97 3.00
C TYR A 104 -29.17 -28.78 1.79
N ARG A 105 -28.44 -28.77 0.67
CA ARG A 105 -28.78 -29.56 -0.52
C ARG A 105 -28.84 -31.06 -0.22
N ASN A 106 -27.97 -31.57 0.64
CA ASN A 106 -27.94 -32.99 1.02
C ASN A 106 -29.13 -33.38 1.90
N LEU A 107 -29.58 -32.50 2.81
CA LEU A 107 -30.76 -32.73 3.65
C LEU A 107 -32.04 -32.84 2.80
N LEU A 108 -32.23 -31.91 1.85
CA LEU A 108 -33.37 -31.97 0.93
C LEU A 108 -33.41 -33.28 0.14
N LYS A 109 -32.25 -33.75 -0.35
CA LYS A 109 -32.13 -35.03 -1.06
C LYS A 109 -32.47 -36.25 -0.18
N LYS A 110 -32.28 -36.14 1.13
CA LYS A 110 -32.61 -37.19 2.10
C LYS A 110 -34.08 -37.15 2.55
N GLY A 111 -34.88 -36.21 2.05
CA GLY A 111 -36.31 -36.12 2.33
C GLY A 111 -36.67 -35.20 3.51
N PHE A 112 -35.71 -34.42 4.03
CA PHE A 112 -36.03 -33.36 5.00
C PHE A 112 -36.79 -32.23 4.32
N THR A 113 -37.70 -31.60 5.07
CA THR A 113 -38.42 -30.43 4.58
C THR A 113 -37.50 -29.21 4.53
N GLU A 114 -37.89 -28.22 3.72
CA GLU A 114 -37.13 -26.98 3.59
C GLU A 114 -36.94 -26.26 4.93
N LYS A 115 -37.98 -26.27 5.76
CA LYS A 115 -37.98 -25.64 7.08
C LYS A 115 -36.96 -26.29 8.01
N GLU A 116 -36.97 -27.62 8.10
CA GLU A 116 -36.00 -28.39 8.92
C GLU A 116 -34.58 -28.20 8.41
N ALA A 117 -34.40 -28.22 7.08
CA ALA A 117 -33.08 -28.07 6.49
C ALA A 117 -32.47 -26.68 6.72
N ARG A 118 -33.28 -25.60 6.64
CA ARG A 118 -32.83 -24.21 6.95
C ARG A 118 -32.50 -24.04 8.43
N GLU A 119 -33.29 -24.63 9.32
CA GLU A 119 -33.06 -24.59 10.76
C GLU A 119 -31.75 -25.28 11.13
N ILE A 120 -31.48 -26.46 10.58
CA ILE A 120 -30.25 -27.24 10.86
C ILE A 120 -28.99 -26.55 10.32
N THR A 121 -29.06 -25.91 9.14
CA THR A 121 -27.89 -25.28 8.53
C THR A 121 -27.70 -23.83 8.92
N GLU A 122 -28.66 -23.25 9.64
CA GLU A 122 -28.71 -21.83 9.99
C GLU A 122 -28.49 -20.94 8.75
N ILE A 123 -29.10 -21.32 7.63
CA ILE A 123 -29.11 -20.50 6.42
C ILE A 123 -30.35 -19.63 6.50
N SER A 124 -30.12 -18.32 6.61
CA SER A 124 -31.16 -17.29 6.61
C SER A 124 -31.90 -17.25 5.27
#